data_AF-A0A528IM40-F1
#
_entry.id   AF-A0A528IM40-F1
#
_cell.length_a   1.000
_cell.length_b   1.000
_cell.length_c   1.000
_cell.angle_alpha   90.00
_cell.angle_beta   90.00
_cell.angle_gamma   90.00
#
_symmetry.space_group_name_H-M   'P 1'
#
loop_
_entity.id
_entity.type
_entity.pdbx_description
1 polymer ?
#
loop_
_entity_poly.entity_id
_entity_poly.type
_entity_poly.pdbx_seq_one_letter_code
_entity_poly.pdbx_strand_id
1 'polypeptide(L)' 'RDLVKNCLRMRPERIIVGEVRGPEVFDLLQAMNTGHDGSMGTIHSNSPRECLNRIESMIAMGGYTLPQ' A
#
# COMPACT_ATOMS: atom_id res chain seq x y z
N ARG A 1 8.31 3.49 -0.72
CA ARG A 1 7.78 3.69 -2.10
C ARG A 1 8.69 3.07 -3.17
N ASP A 2 9.94 3.51 -3.29
CA ASP A 2 10.82 3.09 -4.41
C ASP A 2 11.11 1.59 -4.45
N LEU A 3 11.22 0.94 -3.30
CA LEU A 3 11.43 -0.50 -3.21
C LEU A 3 10.23 -1.30 -3.74
N VAL A 4 8.98 -0.85 -3.51
CA VAL A 4 7.78 -1.50 -4.05
C VAL A 4 7.79 -1.39 -5.57
N LYS A 5 8.09 -0.21 -6.11
CA LYS A 5 8.22 0.01 -7.56
C LYS A 5 9.35 -0.80 -8.18
N ASN A 6 10.49 -0.91 -7.49
CA ASN A 6 11.61 -1.72 -7.94
C ASN A 6 11.25 -3.21 -7.95
N CYS A 7 10.52 -3.67 -6.94
CA CYS A 7 10.07 -5.05 -6.83
C CYS A 7 9.24 -5.49 -8.03
N LEU A 8 8.39 -4.61 -8.59
CA LEU A 8 7.61 -4.91 -9.80
C LEU A 8 8.46 -5.27 -11.03
N ARG A 9 9.75 -4.90 -11.06
CA ARG A 9 10.68 -5.26 -12.14
C ARG A 9 11.39 -6.60 -11.92
N MET A 10 11.16 -7.24 -10.78
CA MET A 10 11.79 -8.50 -10.37
C MET A 10 10.89 -9.72 -10.63
N ARG A 11 9.75 -9.53 -11.31
CA ARG A 11 8.71 -10.57 -11.54
C ARG A 11 8.28 -11.28 -10.24
N PRO A 12 7.91 -10.54 -9.18
CA PRO A 12 7.46 -11.17 -7.94
C PRO A 12 6.11 -11.85 -8.18
N GLU A 13 5.84 -12.96 -7.49
CA GLU A 13 4.48 -13.49 -7.40
C GLU A 13 3.65 -12.72 -6.36
N ARG A 14 4.31 -12.30 -5.26
CA ARG A 14 3.72 -11.54 -4.16
C ARG A 14 4.72 -10.53 -3.62
N ILE A 15 4.21 -9.41 -3.13
CA ILE A 15 4.98 -8.37 -2.46
C ILE A 15 4.58 -8.36 -0.99
N ILE A 16 5.54 -8.56 -0.10
CA ILE A 16 5.33 -8.51 1.35
C ILE A 16 6.02 -7.25 1.88
N VAL A 17 5.24 -6.30 2.35
CA VAL A 17 5.75 -5.07 2.97
C VAL A 17 5.63 -5.21 4.48
N GLY A 18 6.76 -5.20 5.18
CA GLY A 18 6.78 -5.39 6.64
C GLY A 18 5.83 -4.45 7.37
N GLU A 19 5.97 -3.14 7.15
CA GLU A 19 5.06 -2.11 7.66
C GLU A 19 4.92 -0.99 6.63
N VAL A 20 3.68 -0.53 6.41
CA VAL A 20 3.36 0.60 5.55
C VAL A 20 3.12 1.82 6.44
N ARG A 21 3.84 2.91 6.16
CA ARG A 21 3.86 4.11 7.02
C ARG A 21 3.55 5.40 6.26
N GLY A 22 3.44 5.33 4.93
CA GLY A 22 3.24 6.49 4.09
C GLY A 22 2.65 6.16 2.71
N PRO A 23 2.91 7.00 1.70
CA PRO A 23 2.25 6.93 0.40
C PRO A 23 2.53 5.66 -0.40
N GLU A 24 3.51 4.85 0.00
CA GLU A 24 3.73 3.51 -0.55
C GLU A 24 2.54 2.57 -0.36
N VAL A 25 1.58 2.89 0.52
CA VAL A 25 0.30 2.17 0.61
C VAL A 25 -0.39 2.11 -0.75
N PHE A 26 -0.33 3.20 -1.52
CA PHE A 26 -0.97 3.26 -2.83
C PHE A 26 -0.24 2.38 -3.84
N ASP A 27 1.10 2.38 -3.84
CA ASP A 27 1.88 1.52 -4.72
C ASP A 27 1.66 0.03 -4.38
N LEU A 28 1.52 -0.33 -3.10
CA LEU A 28 1.20 -1.69 -2.66
C LEU A 28 -0.22 -2.12 -3.09
N LEU A 29 -1.22 -1.27 -2.88
CA LEU A 29 -2.60 -1.52 -3.33
C LEU A 29 -2.68 -1.63 -4.86
N GLN A 30 -1.90 -0.83 -5.59
CA GLN A 30 -1.84 -0.95 -7.04
C GLN A 30 -1.20 -2.28 -7.47
N ALA A 31 -0.12 -2.71 -6.81
CA ALA A 31 0.52 -3.99 -7.10
C ALA A 31 -0.46 -5.16 -6.91
N MET A 32 -1.25 -5.14 -5.83
CA MET A 32 -2.32 -6.12 -5.58
C MET A 32 -3.34 -6.13 -6.72
N ASN A 33 -3.78 -4.97 -7.20
CA ASN A 33 -4.73 -4.87 -8.31
C ASN A 33 -4.15 -5.21 -9.70
N THR A 34 -2.83 -5.42 -9.82
CA THR A 34 -2.13 -5.60 -11.11
C THR A 34 -1.36 -6.92 -11.18
N GLY A 35 -1.97 -8.00 -10.70
CA GLY A 35 -1.49 -9.37 -10.90
C GLY A 35 -0.52 -9.88 -9.84
N HIS A 36 -0.40 -9.19 -8.70
CA HIS A 36 0.36 -9.64 -7.53
C HIS A 36 -0.59 -10.02 -6.39
N ASP A 37 -1.59 -10.85 -6.71
CA ASP A 37 -2.63 -11.30 -5.79
C ASP A 37 -2.02 -12.05 -4.59
N GLY A 38 -2.50 -11.73 -3.39
CA GLY A 38 -1.96 -12.27 -2.15
C GLY A 38 -0.72 -11.53 -1.61
N SER A 39 -0.33 -10.41 -2.23
CA SER A 39 0.55 -9.43 -1.57
C SER A 39 -0.05 -8.97 -0.25
N MET A 40 0.80 -8.60 0.72
CA MET A 40 0.38 -8.27 2.08
C MET A 40 1.30 -7.22 2.70
N GLY A 41 0.79 -6.55 3.73
CA GLY A 41 1.63 -5.76 4.62
C GLY A 41 0.92 -5.43 5.91
N THR A 42 1.65 -4.85 6.86
CA THR A 42 1.07 -4.41 8.13
C THR A 42 0.88 -2.91 8.17
N ILE A 43 -0.14 -2.46 8.88
CA ILE A 43 -0.43 -1.05 9.16
C ILE A 43 -0.70 -0.95 10.65
N HIS A 44 -0.01 -0.03 11.31
CA HIS A 44 -0.31 0.27 12.70
C HIS A 44 -1.64 1.02 12.81
N SER A 45 -2.57 0.55 13.64
CA SER A 45 -3.86 1.21 13.90
C SER A 45 -4.46 0.69 15.21
N ASN A 46 -5.29 1.50 15.88
CA ASN A 46 -5.95 1.09 17.12
C ASN A 46 -7.28 0.35 16.89
N SER A 47 -7.81 0.37 15.65
CA SER A 47 -9.00 -0.41 15.30
C SER A 47 -9.05 -0.71 13.80
N PRO A 48 -9.77 -1.76 13.36
CA PRO A 48 -9.94 -2.06 11.95
C PRO A 48 -10.54 -0.89 11.15
N ARG A 49 -11.47 -0.13 11.74
CA ARG A 49 -12.10 1.03 11.09
C ARG A 49 -11.11 2.19 10.95
N GLU A 50 -10.33 2.47 11.99
CA GLU A 50 -9.30 3.51 11.92
C GLU A 50 -8.21 3.16 10.91
N CYS A 51 -7.91 1.87 10.71
CA CYS A 51 -6.93 1.41 9.71
C CYS A 51 -7.30 1.91 8.30
N LEU A 52 -8.58 1.85 7.92
CA LEU A 52 -9.07 2.38 6.65
C LEU A 52 -8.82 3.89 6.53
N ASN A 53 -9.16 4.66 7.56
CA ASN A 53 -8.90 6.11 7.58
C ASN A 53 -7.40 6.43 7.48
N ARG A 54 -6.54 5.60 8.09
CA ARG A 54 -5.08 5.74 7.97
C ARG A 54 -4.60 5.43 6.55
N ILE A 55 -5.15 4.41 5.89
CA ILE A 55 -4.87 4.12 4.48
C ILE A 55 -5.20 5.34 3.62
N GLU A 56 -6.41 5.90 3.78
CA GLU A 56 -6.83 7.09 3.04
C GLU A 56 -5.90 8.29 3.27
N SER A 57 -5.55 8.53 4.54
CA SER A 57 -4.60 9.59 4.92
C SER A 57 -3.22 9.36 4.29
N MET A 58 -2.75 8.12 4.26
CA MET A 58 -1.47 7.75 3.65
C MET A 58 -1.47 7.93 2.13
N ILE A 59 -2.60 7.63 1.46
CA ILE A 59 -2.78 7.92 0.04
C ILE A 59 -2.74 9.45 -0.18
N ALA A 60 -3.44 10.23 0.64
CA ALA A 60 -3.46 11.69 0.54
C ALA A 60 -2.07 12.33 0.71
N MET A 61 -1.21 11.80 1.57
CA MET A 61 0.20 12.24 1.70
C MET A 61 1.00 12.09 0.40
N GLY A 62 0.58 11.20 -0.49
CA GLY A 62 1.18 11.01 -1.82
C GLY A 62 0.76 12.04 -2.86
N GLY A 63 -0.09 13.01 -2.50
CA GLY A 63 -0.66 14.01 -3.40
C GLY A 63 -1.87 13.51 -4.18
N TYR A 64 -2.47 12.39 -3.76
CA TYR A 64 -3.67 11.84 -4.38
C TYR A 64 -4.92 12.40 -3.70
N THR A 65 -5.87 12.91 -4.49
CA THR A 65 -7.18 13.31 -3.97
C THR A 65 -8.13 12.13 -4.05
N LEU A 66 -8.63 11.68 -2.90
CA LEU A 66 -9.66 10.65 -2.86
C LEU A 66 -11.04 11.28 -3.10
N PRO A 67 -11.92 10.60 -3.86
CA PRO A 67 -13.32 11.02 -3.97
C PRO A 67 -13.98 10.94 -2.58
N GLN A 68 -14.90 11.88 -2.32
CA GLN A 68 -15.70 11.97 -1.09
C GLN A 68 -16.88 11.00 -1.14
#